data_AF-A0AAU5XHR2-F1
#
_entry.id   AF-A0AAU5XHR2-F1
#
_cell.length_a   1.000
_cell.length_b   1.000
_cell.length_c   1.000
_cell.angle_alpha   90.00
_cell.angle_beta   90.00
_cell.angle_gamma   90.00
#
_symmetry.space_group_name_H-M   'P 1'
#
loop_
_entity.id
_entity.type
_entity.pdbx_description
1 polymer ?
#
loop_
_entity_poly.entity_id
_entity_poly.type
_entity_poly.pdbx_seq_one_letter_code
_entity_poly.pdbx_strand_id
1 'polypeptide(L)'
;MTRGKAKPPTYLDGLLVELDEIHNAYSEILDTSGIINIDPNRRGDGVSYLGSPAWGWRKSDNALESARMTLLRRLHDWEPRFRLLFPHPTPDVSKRIDEHIGRLTA
;
A
#
# COMPACT_ATOMS: atom_id res chain seq x y z
N MET A 1 26.84 18.46 -33.29
CA MET A 1 25.80 17.63 -32.63
C MET A 1 25.35 18.35 -31.36
N THR A 2 24.27 19.11 -31.41
CA THR A 2 23.67 19.76 -30.23
C THR A 2 22.89 18.70 -29.44
N ARG A 3 23.42 18.32 -28.27
CA ARG A 3 22.73 17.44 -27.32
C ARG A 3 21.51 18.23 -26.80
N GLY A 4 20.33 17.94 -27.33
CA GLY A 4 19.09 18.60 -26.89
C GLY A 4 18.91 18.42 -25.38
N LYS A 5 18.70 19.52 -24.65
CA LYS A 5 18.49 19.52 -23.21
C LYS A 5 17.21 18.73 -22.92
N ALA A 6 17.29 17.70 -22.08
CA ALA A 6 16.12 16.90 -21.71
C ALA A 6 15.04 17.82 -21.13
N LYS A 7 13.79 17.60 -21.54
CA LYS A 7 12.65 18.36 -21.01
C LYS A 7 12.55 18.11 -19.50
N PRO A 8 12.32 19.15 -18.68
CA PRO A 8 12.08 18.93 -17.26
C PRO A 8 10.85 18.05 -17.05
N PRO A 9 10.85 17.20 -16.01
CA PRO A 9 9.73 16.33 -15.71
C PRO A 9 8.46 17.14 -15.44
N THR A 10 7.34 16.62 -15.90
CA THR A 10 6.02 17.21 -15.63
C THR A 10 5.52 16.82 -14.25
N TYR A 11 4.49 17.52 -13.77
CA TYR A 11 3.81 17.14 -12.54
C TYR A 11 3.25 15.71 -12.58
N LEU A 12 2.74 15.28 -13.74
CA LEU A 12 2.27 13.91 -13.94
C LEU A 12 3.42 12.90 -13.82
N ASP A 13 4.58 13.21 -14.39
CA ASP A 13 5.76 12.33 -14.28
C ASP A 13 6.17 12.18 -12.80
N GLY A 14 6.11 13.26 -12.02
CA GLY A 14 6.35 13.22 -10.58
C GLY A 14 5.37 12.31 -9.84
N LEU A 15 4.06 12.44 -10.11
CA LEU A 15 3.05 11.60 -9.48
C LEU A 15 3.19 10.12 -9.82
N LEU A 16 3.61 9.79 -11.04
CA LEU A 16 3.86 8.40 -11.45
C LEU A 16 5.06 7.82 -10.72
N VAL A 17 6.17 8.57 -10.63
CA VAL A 17 7.35 8.14 -9.87
C VAL A 17 7.01 7.89 -8.40
N GLU A 18 6.24 8.79 -7.78
CA GLU A 18 5.81 8.61 -6.39
C GLU A 18 4.89 7.40 -6.21
N LEU A 19 4.02 7.11 -7.19
CA LEU A 19 3.16 5.93 -7.16
C LEU A 19 3.98 4.64 -7.27
N ASP A 20 5.02 4.62 -8.10
CA ASP A 20 5.95 3.49 -8.20
C ASP A 20 6.71 3.29 -6.87
N GLU A 21 7.13 4.36 -6.21
CA GLU A 21 7.76 4.28 -4.89
C GLU A 21 6.81 3.71 -3.82
N ILE A 22 5.55 4.13 -3.83
CA ILE A 22 4.49 3.57 -2.95
C ILE A 22 4.31 2.08 -3.24
N HIS A 23 4.23 1.69 -4.52
CA HIS A 23 4.08 0.29 -4.93
C HIS A 23 5.25 -0.57 -4.45
N ASN A 24 6.49 -0.09 -4.65
CA ASN A 24 7.69 -0.82 -4.24
C ASN A 24 7.75 -0.99 -2.71
N ALA A 25 7.45 0.06 -1.95
CA ALA A 25 7.40 -0.01 -0.49
C ALA A 25 6.30 -0.96 0.02
N TYR A 26 5.16 -1.02 -0.67
CA TYR A 26 4.10 -1.98 -0.35
C TYR A 26 4.57 -3.42 -0.58
N SER A 27 5.21 -3.70 -1.71
CA SER A 27 5.76 -5.02 -2.02
C SER A 27 6.80 -5.48 -1.00
N GLU A 28 7.69 -4.59 -0.56
CA GLU A 28 8.68 -4.89 0.49
C GLU A 28 8.03 -5.25 1.84
N ILE A 29 6.96 -4.54 2.21
CA ILE A 29 6.17 -4.86 3.41
C ILE A 29 5.52 -6.22 3.29
N LEU A 30 5.00 -6.59 2.12
CA LEU A 30 4.41 -7.90 1.88
C LEU A 30 5.46 -9.01 1.98
N ASP A 31 6.62 -8.83 1.35
CA ASP A 31 7.73 -9.79 1.38
C ASP A 31 8.27 -10.00 2.80
N THR A 32 8.29 -8.93 3.60
CA THR A 32 8.72 -8.99 5.01
C THR A 32 7.63 -9.57 5.92
N SER A 33 6.36 -9.45 5.53
CA SER A 33 5.23 -10.00 6.28
C SER A 33 5.22 -11.52 6.18
N GLY A 34 5.21 -12.19 7.34
CA GLY A 34 5.21 -13.66 7.39
C GLY A 34 3.82 -14.23 7.65
N ILE A 35 3.56 -15.43 7.13
CA ILE A 35 2.50 -16.32 7.62
C ILE A 35 3.17 -17.40 8.48
N ILE A 36 2.66 -17.62 9.68
CA ILE A 36 3.14 -18.67 10.59
C ILE A 36 1.99 -19.58 10.99
N ASN A 37 2.32 -20.82 11.32
CA ASN A 37 1.36 -21.72 11.92
C ASN A 37 1.10 -21.26 13.37
N ILE A 38 -0.15 -20.90 13.64
CA ILE A 38 -0.63 -20.44 14.95
C ILE A 38 -1.59 -21.46 15.60
N ASP A 39 -1.63 -22.70 15.07
CA ASP A 39 -2.54 -23.73 15.55
C ASP A 39 -2.27 -24.01 17.04
N PRO A 40 -3.23 -23.72 17.94
CA PRO A 40 -3.05 -23.97 19.36
C PRO A 40 -2.92 -25.47 19.67
N ASN A 41 -3.48 -26.35 18.83
CA ASN A 41 -3.39 -27.81 19.01
C ASN A 41 -2.01 -28.38 18.68
N ARG A 42 -1.11 -27.60 18.06
CA ARG A 42 0.19 -28.07 17.57
C ARG A 42 1.14 -28.53 18.67
N ARG A 43 1.07 -27.95 19.87
CA ARG A 43 2.03 -28.19 20.95
C ARG A 43 1.56 -29.22 22.00
N GLY A 44 0.34 -29.75 21.87
CA GLY A 44 -0.16 -30.85 22.70
C GLY A 44 -0.18 -30.53 24.20
N ASP A 45 -0.88 -29.46 24.58
CA ASP A 45 -1.05 -29.04 25.99
C ASP A 45 -2.20 -29.76 26.72
N GLY A 46 -2.81 -30.76 26.08
CA GLY A 46 -3.95 -31.53 26.63
C GLY A 46 -5.31 -30.85 26.46
N VAL A 47 -5.37 -29.69 25.81
CA VAL A 47 -6.61 -28.98 25.48
C VAL A 47 -6.83 -28.99 23.97
N SER A 48 -8.00 -29.44 23.52
CA SER A 48 -8.38 -29.45 22.10
C SER A 48 -9.22 -28.21 21.77
N TYR A 49 -8.72 -27.38 20.87
CA TYR A 49 -9.39 -26.18 20.37
C TYR A 49 -10.07 -26.48 19.03
N LEU A 50 -11.40 -26.56 19.03
CA LEU A 50 -12.21 -26.73 17.81
C LEU A 50 -12.41 -25.38 17.10
N GLY A 51 -12.25 -25.35 15.77
CA GLY A 51 -12.52 -24.16 14.94
C GLY A 51 -11.45 -23.08 14.95
N SER A 52 -10.29 -23.30 15.57
CA SER A 52 -9.17 -22.35 15.53
C SER A 52 -8.41 -22.40 14.20
N PRO A 53 -7.97 -21.25 13.65
CA PRO A 53 -7.20 -21.21 12.41
C PRO A 53 -5.81 -21.80 12.61
N ALA A 54 -5.36 -22.63 11.66
CA ALA A 54 -4.02 -23.21 11.71
C ALA A 54 -2.92 -22.24 11.25
N TRP A 55 -3.27 -21.23 10.45
CA TRP A 55 -2.35 -20.25 9.87
C TRP A 55 -2.79 -18.83 10.19
N GLY A 56 -1.83 -17.97 10.47
CA GLY A 56 -2.07 -16.56 10.71
C GLY A 56 -0.86 -15.72 10.42
N TRP A 57 -1.05 -14.41 10.46
CA TRP A 57 0.04 -13.47 10.29
C TRP A 57 1.06 -13.61 11.42
N ARG A 58 2.33 -13.57 11.05
CA ARG A 58 3.42 -13.35 12.00
C ARG A 58 3.19 -12.01 12.68
N LYS A 59 3.50 -11.93 13.97
CA LYS A 59 3.51 -10.65 14.69
C LYS A 59 4.41 -9.66 13.96
N SER A 60 3.90 -8.46 13.71
CA SER A 60 4.72 -7.33 13.27
C SER A 60 5.72 -6.99 14.37
N ASP A 61 6.95 -6.69 13.99
CA ASP A 61 7.86 -5.94 14.86
C ASP A 61 7.62 -4.43 14.67
N ASN A 62 8.27 -3.62 15.51
CA ASN A 62 8.12 -2.17 15.49
C ASN A 62 8.59 -1.56 14.15
N ALA A 63 9.54 -2.21 13.46
CA ALA A 63 10.05 -1.71 12.19
C ALA A 63 9.03 -1.90 11.07
N LEU A 64 8.43 -3.09 10.97
CA LEU A 64 7.38 -3.40 10.00
C LEU A 64 6.14 -2.52 10.22
N GLU A 65 5.76 -2.29 11.48
CA GLU A 65 4.65 -1.41 11.80
C GLU A 65 4.94 0.05 11.42
N SER A 66 6.16 0.54 11.71
CA SER A 66 6.59 1.89 11.31
C SER A 66 6.62 2.06 9.78
N ALA A 67 7.06 1.03 9.04
CA ALA A 67 7.06 1.02 7.58
C ALA A 67 5.63 1.12 7.02
N ARG A 68 4.68 0.36 7.58
CA ARG A 68 3.25 0.43 7.19
C ARG A 68 2.67 1.82 7.44
N MET A 69 2.89 2.40 8.61
CA MET A 69 2.40 3.74 8.92
C MET A 69 3.02 4.82 8.03
N THR A 70 4.29 4.65 7.66
CA THR A 70 4.97 5.53 6.69
C THR A 70 4.36 5.41 5.30
N LEU A 71 4.10 4.18 4.83
CA LEU A 71 3.44 3.93 3.56
C LEU A 71 2.03 4.54 3.52
N LEU A 72 1.23 4.34 4.57
CA LEU A 72 -0.12 4.90 4.68
C LEU A 72 -0.09 6.43 4.59
N ARG A 73 0.86 7.08 5.27
CA ARG A 73 1.02 8.54 5.16
C ARG A 73 1.34 8.97 3.73
N ARG A 74 2.28 8.30 3.05
CA ARG A 74 2.65 8.63 1.66
C ARG A 74 1.45 8.52 0.72
N LEU A 75 0.65 7.46 0.88
CA LEU A 75 -0.54 7.24 0.08
C LEU A 75 -1.60 8.33 0.33
N HIS A 76 -1.81 8.68 1.59
CA HIS A 76 -2.72 9.76 1.99
C HIS A 76 -2.27 11.13 1.46
N ASP A 77 -0.96 11.41 1.41
CA ASP A 77 -0.43 12.66 0.88
C ASP A 77 -0.43 12.71 -0.66
N TRP A 78 -0.36 11.55 -1.31
CA TRP A 78 -0.38 11.41 -2.77
C TRP A 78 -1.79 11.58 -3.36
N GLU A 79 -2.80 11.02 -2.71
CA GLU A 79 -4.18 10.96 -3.20
C GLU A 79 -4.80 12.35 -3.53
N PRO A 80 -4.71 13.37 -2.65
CA PRO A 80 -5.21 14.71 -2.96
C PRO A 80 -4.47 15.34 -4.13
N ARG A 81 -3.16 15.07 -4.25
CA ARG A 81 -2.31 15.60 -5.33
C ARG A 81 -2.64 14.98 -6.69
N PHE A 82 -3.01 13.71 -6.71
CA PHE A 82 -3.56 13.06 -7.90
C PHE A 82 -4.90 13.69 -8.31
N ARG A 83 -5.80 13.99 -7.36
CA ARG A 83 -7.08 14.65 -7.67
C ARG A 83 -6.92 16.02 -8.33
N LEU A 84 -5.82 16.75 -8.09
CA LEU A 84 -5.54 18.04 -8.74
C LEU A 84 -5.39 17.94 -10.27
N LEU A 85 -5.11 16.74 -10.81
CA LEU A 85 -5.11 16.52 -12.26
C LEU A 85 -6.51 16.67 -12.88
N PHE A 86 -7.56 16.59 -12.05
CA PHE A 86 -8.96 16.68 -12.47
C PHE A 86 -9.70 17.77 -11.66
N PRO A 87 -9.48 19.07 -11.94
CA PRO A 87 -10.17 20.15 -11.20
C PRO A 87 -11.70 20.12 -11.37
N HIS A 88 -12.16 19.67 -12.53
CA HIS A 88 -13.58 19.52 -12.87
C HIS A 88 -13.80 18.14 -13.49
N PRO A 89 -13.75 17.07 -12.68
CA PRO A 89 -13.91 15.71 -13.19
C PRO A 89 -15.34 15.53 -13.70
N THR A 90 -15.49 14.82 -14.82
CA THR A 90 -16.81 14.34 -15.24
C THR A 90 -17.33 13.32 -14.20
N PRO A 91 -18.65 13.08 -14.11
CA PRO A 91 -19.20 12.11 -13.16
C PRO A 91 -18.55 10.72 -13.26
N ASP A 92 -18.25 10.26 -14.48
CA ASP A 92 -17.58 8.98 -14.70
C ASP A 92 -16.14 8.97 -14.17
N VAL A 93 -15.41 10.08 -14.32
CA VAL A 93 -14.05 10.21 -13.79
C VAL A 93 -14.08 10.22 -12.26
N SER A 94 -14.97 11.00 -11.63
CA SER A 94 -15.13 11.00 -10.16
C SER A 94 -15.42 9.60 -9.64
N LYS A 95 -16.38 8.91 -10.25
CA LYS A 95 -16.76 7.54 -9.87
C LYS A 95 -15.56 6.60 -9.92
N ARG A 96 -14.77 6.64 -11.00
CA ARG A 96 -13.57 5.80 -11.13
C ARG A 96 -12.50 6.14 -10.09
N ILE A 97 -12.30 7.41 -9.79
CA ILE A 97 -11.37 7.85 -8.74
C ILE A 97 -11.83 7.29 -7.39
N ASP A 98 -13.11 7.43 -7.04
CA ASP A 98 -13.63 6.95 -5.76
C ASP A 98 -13.59 5.41 -5.64
N GLU A 99 -13.88 4.69 -6.73
CA GLU A 99 -13.85 3.22 -6.77
C GLU A 99 -12.44 2.65 -6.57
N HIS A 100 -11.43 3.27 -7.20
CA HIS A 100 -10.06 2.73 -7.22
C HIS A 100 -9.16 3.31 -6.16
N ILE A 101 -9.39 4.56 -5.76
CA ILE A 101 -8.52 5.31 -4.84
C ILE A 101 -9.23 5.59 -3.51
N GLY A 102 -10.53 5.89 -3.52
CA GLY A 102 -11.28 6.19 -2.29
C GLY A 102 -11.29 5.07 -1.26
N ARG A 103 -11.04 3.82 -1.67
CA ARG A 103 -10.90 2.66 -0.77
C ARG A 103 -9.54 2.55 -0.08
N LEU A 104 -8.57 3.36 -0.49
CA LEU A 104 -7.20 3.34 0.03
C LEU A 104 -7.00 4.35 1.18
N THR A 105 -7.95 5.25 1.39
CA THR A 105 -7.90 6.34 2.37
C THR A 105 -9.08 6.39 3.33
N ALA A 106 -10.01 5.42 3.24
CA ALA A 106 -11.21 5.31 4.07
C ALA A 106 -10.99 4.51 5.37
#